data_AF-A0A7V9AMG4-F1
#
_entry.id   AF-A0A7V9AMG4-F1
#
_cell.length_a   1.000
_cell.length_b   1.000
_cell.length_c   1.000
_cell.angle_alpha   90.00
_cell.angle_beta   90.00
_cell.angle_gamma   90.00
#
_symmetry.space_group_name_H-M   'P 1'
#
loop_
_entity.id
_entity.type
_entity.pdbx_description
1 polymer ?
#
loop_
_entity_poly.entity_id
_entity_poly.type
_entity_poly.pdbx_seq_one_letter_code
_entity_poly.pdbx_strand_id
1 'polypeptide(L)'
;MAVNEIQIQKEVIEIINDGLLEESSLATFTKNLENYISDLINNDFQKLVLILYKVDVDEHELKNLLPLKENENTAALIAELIITRQLKKIETRKQFNSTTPSAEEKW
;
A
#
# COMPACT_ATOMS: atom_id res chain seq x y z
N MET A 1 6.49 1.69 17.62
CA MET A 1 5.30 1.46 16.77
C MET A 1 4.94 2.68 15.94
N ALA A 2 4.82 3.90 16.50
CA ALA A 2 4.44 5.12 15.77
C ALA A 2 5.32 5.55 14.56
N VAL A 3 6.62 5.24 14.56
CA VAL A 3 7.52 5.60 13.44
C VAL A 3 7.14 4.87 12.14
N ASN A 4 6.62 3.65 12.25
CA ASN A 4 6.21 2.89 11.07
C ASN A 4 4.96 3.50 10.45
N GLU A 5 4.02 3.98 11.26
CA GLU A 5 2.74 4.53 10.80
C GLU A 5 2.94 5.76 9.90
N ILE A 6 3.73 6.74 10.34
CA ILE A 6 4.02 7.94 9.54
C ILE A 6 4.79 7.58 8.27
N GLN A 7 5.75 6.64 8.35
CA GLN A 7 6.53 6.21 7.19
C GLN A 7 5.65 5.53 6.13
N ILE A 8 4.73 4.66 6.54
CA ILE A 8 3.80 3.99 5.64
C ILE A 8 2.91 5.00 4.93
N GLN A 9 2.34 5.96 5.68
CA GLN A 9 1.48 6.98 5.10
C GLN A 9 2.22 7.75 4.01
N LYS A 10 3.47 8.15 4.26
CA LYS A 10 4.31 8.84 3.27
C LYS A 10 4.57 7.99 2.03
N GLU A 11 4.95 6.72 2.18
CA GLU A 11 5.21 5.84 1.03
C GLU A 11 3.92 5.62 0.20
N VAL A 12 2.75 5.51 0.84
CA VAL A 12 1.48 5.38 0.13
C VAL A 12 1.11 6.68 -0.60
N ILE A 13 1.25 7.84 0.06
CA ILE A 13 0.96 9.16 -0.52
C ILE A 13 1.84 9.41 -1.75
N GLU A 14 3.14 9.10 -1.68
CA GLU A 14 4.07 9.27 -2.82
C GLU A 14 3.66 8.45 -4.05
N ILE A 15 3.08 7.27 -3.85
CA ILE A 15 2.70 6.37 -4.96
C ILE A 15 1.40 6.82 -5.63
N ILE A 16 0.42 7.22 -4.81
CA ILE A 16 -0.92 7.59 -5.27
C ILE A 16 -0.91 9.01 -5.85
N ASN A 17 -0.17 9.94 -5.22
CA ASN A 17 0.04 11.32 -5.68
C ASN A 17 -1.24 12.04 -6.14
N ASP A 18 -2.34 11.84 -5.41
CA ASP A 18 -3.68 12.25 -5.84
C ASP A 18 -4.61 12.62 -4.66
N GLY A 19 -4.20 13.60 -3.85
CA GLY A 19 -5.07 14.22 -2.84
C GLY A 19 -5.18 13.48 -1.51
N LEU A 20 -4.48 12.37 -1.30
CA LEU A 20 -4.29 11.78 0.03
C LEU A 20 -3.36 12.68 0.87
N LEU A 21 -3.76 12.91 2.12
CA LEU A 21 -3.02 13.72 3.08
C LEU A 21 -2.53 12.84 4.25
N GLU A 22 -1.46 13.28 4.90
CA GLU A 22 -1.02 12.68 6.15
C GLU A 22 -2.10 12.90 7.22
N GLU A 23 -2.41 11.84 7.96
CA GLU A 23 -3.42 11.85 8.99
C GLU A 23 -2.80 11.65 10.37
N SER A 24 -3.49 12.15 11.39
CA SER A 24 -3.05 12.03 12.78
C SER A 24 -3.01 10.58 13.29
N SER A 25 -3.69 9.65 12.61
CA SER A 25 -3.70 8.23 12.94
C SER A 25 -3.75 7.36 11.69
N LEU A 26 -3.15 6.18 11.76
CA LEU A 26 -3.22 5.20 10.67
C LEU A 26 -4.66 4.76 10.40
N ALA A 27 -5.51 4.65 11.43
CA ALA A 27 -6.91 4.25 11.25
C ALA A 27 -7.69 5.25 10.38
N THR A 28 -7.51 6.56 10.62
CA THR A 28 -8.11 7.61 9.79
C THR A 28 -7.57 7.56 8.36
N PHE A 29 -6.25 7.39 8.22
CA PHE A 29 -5.61 7.27 6.91
C PHE A 29 -6.14 6.08 6.11
N THR A 30 -6.24 4.91 6.74
CA THR A 30 -6.78 3.70 6.11
C THR A 30 -8.20 3.95 5.62
N LYS A 31 -9.07 4.54 6.45
CA LYS A 31 -10.45 4.84 6.04
C LYS A 31 -10.53 5.83 4.87
N ASN A 32 -9.65 6.83 4.83
CA ASN A 32 -9.57 7.76 3.70
C ASN A 32 -9.06 7.06 2.43
N LEU A 33 -8.08 6.18 2.57
CA LEU A 33 -7.58 5.34 1.48
C LEU A 33 -8.68 4.40 0.96
N GLU A 34 -9.45 3.77 1.83
CA GLU A 34 -10.60 2.93 1.47
C GLU A 34 -11.62 3.71 0.63
N ASN A 35 -12.03 4.89 1.09
CA ASN A 35 -12.97 5.74 0.36
C ASN A 35 -12.40 6.11 -1.03
N TYR A 36 -11.13 6.51 -1.08
CA TYR A 36 -10.46 6.83 -2.33
C TYR A 36 -10.43 5.63 -3.30
N ILE A 37 -10.09 4.45 -2.81
CA ILE A 37 -10.11 3.22 -3.62
C ILE A 37 -11.52 2.87 -4.08
N SER A 38 -12.52 3.03 -3.21
CA SER A 38 -13.94 2.83 -3.56
C SER A 38 -14.36 3.77 -4.70
N ASP A 39 -13.96 5.03 -4.64
CA ASP A 39 -14.22 6.00 -5.70
C ASP A 39 -13.54 5.59 -7.01
N LEU A 40 -12.30 5.07 -6.97
CA LEU A 40 -11.62 4.57 -8.15
C LEU A 40 -12.28 3.31 -8.72
N ILE A 41 -12.74 2.37 -7.89
CA ILE A 41 -13.46 1.17 -8.35
C ILE A 41 -14.69 1.56 -9.17
N ASN A 42 -15.43 2.57 -8.69
CA ASN A 42 -16.70 2.98 -9.27
C ASN A 42 -16.55 3.96 -10.45
N ASN A 43 -15.58 4.87 -10.38
CA ASN A 43 -15.48 6.00 -11.31
C ASN A 43 -14.22 5.98 -12.20
N ASP A 44 -13.11 5.38 -11.77
CA ASP A 44 -11.85 5.36 -12.52
C ASP A 44 -11.02 4.09 -12.27
N PHE A 45 -11.52 2.98 -12.79
CA PHE A 45 -10.92 1.67 -12.60
C PHE A 45 -9.52 1.56 -13.25
N GLN A 46 -9.27 2.30 -14.33
CA GLN A 46 -7.95 2.29 -14.97
C GLN A 46 -6.89 2.89 -14.05
N LYS A 47 -7.20 3.99 -13.35
CA LYS A 47 -6.30 4.58 -12.36
C LYS A 47 -6.04 3.65 -11.18
N LEU A 48 -7.06 2.93 -10.70
CA LEU A 48 -6.88 1.89 -9.68
C LEU A 48 -5.84 0.84 -10.10
N VAL A 49 -5.98 0.30 -11.31
CA VAL A 49 -5.04 -0.70 -11.85
C VAL A 49 -3.61 -0.14 -11.88
N LEU A 50 -3.43 1.09 -12.35
CA LEU A 50 -2.10 1.74 -12.41
C LEU A 50 -1.47 1.91 -11.03
N ILE A 51 -2.25 2.27 -10.00
CA ILE A 51 -1.78 2.38 -8.62
C ILE A 51 -1.36 1.01 -8.09
N LEU A 52 -2.19 -0.02 -8.33
CA LEU A 52 -1.93 -1.37 -7.85
C LEU A 52 -0.64 -1.95 -8.44
N TYR A 53 -0.39 -1.74 -9.73
CA TYR A 53 0.88 -2.12 -10.36
C TYR A 53 2.11 -1.47 -9.71
N LYS A 54 2.00 -0.22 -9.21
CA LYS A 54 3.12 0.47 -8.53
C LYS A 54 3.40 -0.09 -7.12
N VAL A 55 2.44 -0.74 -6.49
CA VAL A 55 2.58 -1.39 -5.17
C VAL A 55 2.83 -2.90 -5.28
N ASP A 56 3.32 -3.33 -6.45
CA ASP A 56 3.64 -4.70 -6.81
C ASP A 56 2.42 -5.65 -6.89
N VAL A 57 1.18 -5.13 -6.96
CA VAL A 57 -0.05 -5.96 -7.11
C VAL A 57 -0.29 -6.24 -8.58
N ASP A 58 -0.33 -7.52 -8.94
CA ASP A 58 -0.53 -7.95 -10.33
C ASP A 58 -2.01 -8.06 -10.72
N GLU A 59 -2.27 -8.16 -12.03
CA GLU A 59 -3.64 -8.27 -12.57
C GLU A 59 -4.37 -9.53 -12.11
N HIS A 60 -3.65 -10.60 -11.77
CA HIS A 60 -4.25 -11.85 -11.31
C HIS A 60 -4.77 -11.71 -9.88
N GLU A 61 -3.99 -11.13 -8.96
CA GLU A 61 -4.46 -10.76 -7.61
C GLU A 61 -5.64 -9.78 -7.70
N LEU A 62 -5.54 -8.77 -8.56
CA LEU A 62 -6.62 -7.82 -8.76
C LEU A 62 -7.91 -8.49 -9.24
N LYS A 63 -7.82 -9.40 -10.22
CA LYS A 63 -8.98 -10.17 -10.71
C LYS A 63 -9.59 -11.07 -9.65
N ASN A 64 -8.83 -11.48 -8.63
CA ASN A 64 -9.34 -12.27 -7.50
C ASN A 64 -10.04 -11.39 -6.45
N LEU A 65 -9.66 -10.10 -6.34
CA LEU A 65 -10.28 -9.14 -5.43
C LEU A 65 -11.57 -8.54 -6.00
N LEU A 66 -11.64 -8.39 -7.33
CA LEU A 66 -12.75 -7.75 -8.04
C LEU A 66 -14.07 -8.53 -8.19
N PRO A 67 -14.21 -9.86 -8.05
CA PRO A 67 -15.51 -10.52 -8.22
C PRO A 67 -16.57 -10.00 -7.24
N LEU A 68 -16.16 -9.25 -6.22
CA LEU A 68 -16.96 -8.59 -5.20
C LEU A 68 -17.38 -7.15 -5.58
N LYS A 69 -17.45 -6.82 -6.89
CA LYS A 69 -17.59 -5.48 -7.54
C LYS A 69 -18.56 -4.43 -6.94
N GLU A 70 -19.34 -4.72 -5.91
CA GLU A 70 -20.29 -3.77 -5.30
C GLU A 70 -20.20 -3.67 -3.78
N ASN A 71 -19.24 -4.36 -3.14
CA ASN A 71 -19.18 -4.40 -1.69
C ASN A 71 -18.10 -3.46 -1.14
N GLU A 72 -18.46 -2.68 -0.12
CA GLU A 72 -17.57 -1.84 0.71
C GLU A 72 -16.30 -2.61 1.15
N ASN A 73 -16.44 -3.93 1.31
CA ASN A 73 -15.37 -4.86 1.62
C ASN A 73 -14.24 -4.92 0.58
N THR A 74 -14.50 -4.72 -0.72
CA THR A 74 -13.45 -4.79 -1.75
C THR A 74 -12.47 -3.64 -1.63
N ALA A 75 -12.98 -2.43 -1.38
CA ALA A 75 -12.14 -1.25 -1.17
C ALA A 75 -11.30 -1.38 0.11
N ALA A 76 -11.90 -1.90 1.19
CA ALA A 76 -11.22 -2.24 2.44
C ALA A 76 -10.07 -3.23 2.21
N LEU A 77 -10.33 -4.34 1.52
CA LEU A 77 -9.31 -5.36 1.24
C LEU A 77 -8.15 -4.80 0.41
N ILE A 78 -8.43 -3.95 -0.59
CA ILE A 78 -7.38 -3.33 -1.41
C ILE A 78 -6.56 -2.33 -0.58
N ALA A 79 -7.20 -1.50 0.24
CA ALA A 79 -6.50 -0.55 1.11
C ALA A 79 -5.58 -1.27 2.10
N GLU A 80 -6.07 -2.33 2.74
CA GLU A 80 -5.29 -3.18 3.64
C GLU A 80 -4.11 -3.85 2.90
N LEU A 81 -4.34 -4.36 1.69
CA LEU A 81 -3.30 -4.96 0.86
C LEU A 81 -2.19 -3.95 0.54
N ILE A 82 -2.54 -2.72 0.13
CA ILE A 82 -1.58 -1.65 -0.15
C ILE A 82 -0.72 -1.37 1.10
N ILE A 83 -1.36 -1.18 2.26
CA ILE A 83 -0.66 -0.91 3.52
C ILE A 83 0.28 -2.06 3.89
N THR A 84 -0.20 -3.30 3.78
CA THR A 84 0.56 -4.52 4.09
C THR A 84 1.79 -4.66 3.20
N ARG A 85 1.65 -4.38 1.89
CA ARG A 85 2.76 -4.39 0.94
C ARG A 85 3.83 -3.36 1.32
N GLN A 86 3.44 -2.13 1.66
CA GLN A 86 4.40 -1.10 2.07
C GLN A 86 5.06 -1.42 3.41
N LEU A 87 4.31 -1.93 4.37
CA LEU A 87 4.87 -2.43 5.63
C LEU A 87 5.96 -3.46 5.39
N LYS A 88 5.67 -4.49 4.58
CA LYS A 88 6.63 -5.54 4.26
C LYS A 88 7.88 -4.98 3.56
N LYS A 89 7.72 -4.01 2.66
CA LYS A 89 8.83 -3.33 1.98
C LYS A 89 9.70 -2.55 2.97
N ILE A 90 9.10 -1.82 3.90
CA ILE A 90 9.79 -1.10 4.97
C ILE A 90 10.55 -2.07 5.88
N GLU A 91 9.91 -3.15 6.30
CA GLU A 91 10.53 -4.18 7.14
C GLU A 91 11.70 -4.87 6.44
N THR A 92 11.51 -5.23 5.16
CA THR A 92 12.57 -5.82 4.33
C THR A 92 13.77 -4.88 4.26
N ARG A 93 13.56 -3.59 3.93
CA ARG A 93 14.65 -2.59 3.92
C ARG A 93 15.35 -2.47 5.27
N LYS A 94 14.62 -2.54 6.39
CA LYS A 94 15.21 -2.51 7.73
C LYS A 94 16.09 -3.73 7.99
N GLN A 95 15.62 -4.93 7.64
CA GLN A 95 16.37 -6.18 7.79
C GLN A 95 17.66 -6.19 6.95
N PHE A 96 17.59 -5.67 5.71
CA PHE A 96 18.77 -5.55 4.85
C PHE A 96 19.74 -4.44 5.29
N ASN A 97 19.25 -3.29 5.78
CA ASN A 97 20.11 -2.24 6.32
C ASN A 97 20.77 -2.62 7.66
N SER A 98 20.15 -3.47 8.48
CA SER A 98 20.78 -4.03 9.69
C SER A 98 21.79 -5.14 9.39
N THR A 99 21.75 -5.69 8.17
CA THR A 99 22.70 -6.70 7.69
C THR A 99 23.69 -6.03 6.75
N THR A 100 24.46 -5.08 7.27
CA THR A 100 25.80 -4.88 6.70
C THR A 100 26.57 -6.16 7.07
N PRO A 101 27.01 -7.00 6.12
CA PRO A 101 28.07 -7.93 6.42
C PRO A 101 29.30 -7.05 6.67
N SER A 102 29.64 -6.87 7.94
CA SER A 102 31.00 -6.52 8.31
C SER A 102 31.90 -7.55 7.64
N ALA A 103 32.75 -7.06 6.74
CA ALA A 103 33.91 -7.70 6.12
C ALA A 103 34.19 -9.15 6.56
N GLU A 104 34.07 -10.13 5.65
CA GLU A 104 34.96 -11.30 5.50
C GLU A 104 34.30 -12.40 4.65
N GLU A 105 34.32 -12.24 3.33
CA GLU A 105 34.43 -13.39 2.41
C GLU A 105 35.41 -13.02 1.30
N LYS A 106 36.69 -12.86 1.69
CA LYS A 106 37.78 -13.32 0.85
C LYS A 106 37.77 -14.85 1.01
N TRP A 107 37.53 -15.58 -0.09
CA TRP A 107 38.36 -16.69 -0.58
C TRP A 107 37.91 -17.06 -2.00
#